data_AF-A0A661V5R6-F1
#
_entry.id   AF-A0A661V5R6-F1
#
_cell.length_a   1.000
_cell.length_b   1.000
_cell.length_c   1.000
_cell.angle_alpha   90.00
_cell.angle_beta   90.00
_cell.angle_gamma   90.00
#
_symmetry.space_group_name_H-M   'P 1'
#
loop_
_entity.id
_entity.type
_entity.pdbx_description
1 polymer ?
#
loop_
_entity_poly.entity_id
_entity_poly.type
_entity_poly.pdbx_seq_one_letter_code
_entity_poly.pdbx_strand_id
1 'polypeptide(L)'
;VLWVNLHAGYALGFMLLAGFLGGEVFNRLLAFLTPSSSPPGREKGAEVSWRGVGAVALVAGVSFLCLLLNPNTTRMWVYYLDTVSIGVLRDFIQEWRSPDFHLLYTHPFIWLLLATLGAVGLSGRRADGSDLALVAGFAYASLLAGRNIGPFALVTAPVLSRHVRPIVERGLRAVRARGWLGPPRRVATPPGPGRALVNWSLLLLVLAAAGVKAHLPLRTEFNVEHERRTLPADAVAWIREHRPEGPMFNSYNWGGYLIWHLWPDYRVFVDGRTDLYGDELLSQYLQVRFARPGFMEVLDEHGVNFVLTEAGGFTARFLALADDEWTRVYSDDVAVIYVRSARLRGG
;
A
#
# COMPACT_ATOMS: atom_id res chain seq x y z
N VAL A 1 13.42 7.05 -12.41
CA VAL A 1 12.67 6.99 -13.68
C VAL A 1 11.73 5.79 -13.76
N LEU A 2 12.22 4.54 -13.63
CA LEU A 2 11.34 3.37 -13.74
C LEU A 2 10.18 3.40 -12.73
N TRP A 3 10.47 3.63 -11.45
CA TRP A 3 9.45 3.58 -10.40
C TRP A 3 8.31 4.59 -10.57
N VAL A 4 8.61 5.85 -10.92
CA VAL A 4 7.59 6.89 -11.16
C VAL A 4 6.68 6.57 -12.36
N ASN A 5 7.13 5.73 -13.30
CA ASN A 5 6.30 5.24 -14.40
C ASN A 5 5.51 3.97 -14.07
N LEU A 6 5.83 3.29 -12.97
CA LEU A 6 5.17 2.04 -12.57
C LEU A 6 4.15 2.22 -11.45
N HIS A 7 4.41 3.13 -10.50
CA HIS A 7 3.56 3.26 -9.32
C HIS A 7 3.74 4.60 -8.61
N ALA A 8 2.64 5.19 -8.12
CA ALA A 8 2.61 6.39 -7.27
C ALA A 8 3.45 6.30 -5.97
N GLY A 9 3.90 5.09 -5.60
CA GLY A 9 4.64 4.83 -4.37
C GLY A 9 6.06 5.38 -4.38
N TYR A 10 6.54 5.91 -5.51
CA TYR A 10 7.88 6.53 -5.62
C TYR A 10 8.13 7.63 -4.58
N ALA A 11 7.07 8.28 -4.09
CA ALA A 11 7.13 9.27 -3.02
C ALA A 11 7.75 8.71 -1.73
N LEU A 12 7.56 7.42 -1.42
CA LEU A 12 8.15 6.75 -0.25
C LEU A 12 9.68 6.78 -0.30
N GLY A 13 10.27 6.70 -1.50
CA GLY A 13 11.72 6.83 -1.68
C GLY A 13 12.23 8.20 -1.25
N PHE A 14 11.51 9.27 -1.58
CA PHE A 14 11.84 10.61 -1.14
C PHE A 14 11.61 10.81 0.36
N MET A 15 10.57 10.21 0.93
CA MET A 15 10.36 10.21 2.38
C MET A 15 11.51 9.54 3.14
N LEU A 16 12.02 8.42 2.63
CA LEU A 16 13.21 7.75 3.17
C LEU A 16 14.45 8.66 3.11
N LEU A 17 14.72 9.28 1.96
CA LEU A 17 15.88 10.16 1.77
C LEU A 17 15.77 11.41 2.66
N ALA A 18 14.59 12.03 2.73
CA ALA A 18 14.33 13.19 3.56
C ALA A 18 14.44 12.87 5.05
N GLY A 19 13.88 11.73 5.50
CA GLY A 19 13.97 11.26 6.88
C GLY A 19 15.42 10.99 7.28
N PHE A 20 16.20 10.35 6.42
CA PHE A 20 17.63 10.14 6.64
C PHE A 20 18.40 11.47 6.75
N LEU A 21 18.23 12.38 5.78
CA LEU A 21 18.92 13.68 5.79
C LEU A 21 18.53 14.52 7.02
N GLY A 22 17.24 14.54 7.36
CA GLY A 22 16.74 15.22 8.56
C GLY A 22 17.30 14.63 9.85
N GLY A 23 17.41 13.30 9.92
CA GLY A 23 18.01 12.60 11.05
C GLY A 23 19.51 12.89 11.23
N GLU A 24 20.29 12.93 10.15
CA GLU A 24 21.71 13.30 10.21
C GLU A 24 21.92 14.77 10.63
N VAL A 25 21.04 15.68 10.17
CA VAL A 25 21.04 17.07 10.64
C VAL A 25 20.71 17.12 12.14
N PHE A 26 19.70 16.38 12.58
CA PHE A 26 19.28 16.30 13.97
C PHE A 26 20.39 15.76 14.89
N ASN A 27 21.08 14.70 14.47
CA ASN A 27 22.25 14.14 15.17
C ASN A 27 23.29 15.23 15.48
N ARG A 28 23.62 16.06 14.49
CA ARG A 28 24.63 17.11 14.63
C ARG A 28 24.15 18.31 15.45
N LEU A 29 22.88 18.68 15.34
CA LEU A 29 22.29 19.70 16.21
C LEU A 29 22.33 19.25 17.67
N LEU A 30 21.99 17.99 17.95
CA LEU A 30 22.12 17.41 19.29
C LEU A 30 23.57 17.38 19.77
N ALA A 31 24.52 16.99 18.91
CA ALA A 31 25.94 16.98 19.26
C ALA A 31 26.48 18.39 19.58
N PHE A 32 25.99 19.41 18.88
CA PHE A 32 26.32 20.82 19.13
C PHE A 32 25.73 21.31 20.47
N LEU A 33 24.47 21.00 20.74
CA LEU A 33 23.75 21.44 21.95
C LEU A 33 24.13 20.66 23.21
N THR A 34 24.59 19.42 23.05
CA THR A 34 25.04 18.56 24.15
C THR A 34 26.46 18.06 23.89
N PRO A 35 27.49 18.91 24.07
CA PRO A 35 28.88 18.49 23.96
C PRO A 35 29.15 17.37 24.97
N SER A 36 29.21 16.14 24.49
CA SER A 36 29.31 15.00 25.39
C SER A 36 30.73 14.90 25.95
N SER A 37 30.87 15.06 27.26
CA SER A 37 32.06 14.75 28.08
C SER A 37 32.33 13.24 28.21
N SER A 38 31.91 12.42 27.23
CA SER A 38 32.10 10.97 27.27
C SER A 38 33.57 10.61 27.01
N PRO A 39 34.16 9.67 27.78
CA PRO A 39 35.55 9.26 27.62
C PRO A 39 35.79 8.63 26.23
N PRO A 40 37.02 8.72 25.69
CA PRO A 40 37.37 8.20 24.38
C PRO A 40 37.26 6.67 24.40
N GLY A 41 36.19 6.10 23.82
CA GLY A 41 36.02 4.65 23.76
C GLY A 41 34.57 4.14 23.66
N ARG A 42 33.55 4.95 23.99
CA ARG A 42 32.19 4.66 23.54
C ARG A 42 32.13 4.99 22.04
N GLU A 43 31.80 3.99 21.21
CA GLU A 43 31.58 4.14 19.76
C GLU A 43 30.90 5.50 19.52
N LYS A 44 31.65 6.48 18.97
CA LYS A 44 31.01 7.63 18.33
C LYS A 44 30.00 6.99 17.40
N GLY A 45 28.71 7.26 17.59
CA GLY A 45 27.71 6.93 16.58
C GLY A 45 28.31 7.36 15.26
N ALA A 46 28.40 6.44 14.30
CA ALA A 46 29.13 6.66 13.06
C ALA A 46 28.38 7.71 12.23
N GLU A 47 28.42 8.97 12.68
CA GLU A 47 27.83 10.12 12.02
C GLU A 47 28.37 10.12 10.61
N VAL A 48 27.45 10.09 9.64
CA VAL A 48 27.86 10.04 8.26
C VAL A 48 28.62 11.32 7.95
N SER A 49 29.76 11.23 7.28
CA SER A 49 30.56 12.42 6.96
C SER A 49 29.76 13.45 6.16
N TRP A 50 30.10 14.74 6.21
CA TRP A 50 29.45 15.77 5.37
C TRP A 50 29.48 15.43 3.88
N ARG A 51 30.54 14.74 3.42
CA ARG A 51 30.63 14.23 2.05
C ARG A 51 29.56 13.17 1.77
N GLY A 52 29.31 12.27 2.72
CA GLY A 52 28.25 11.27 2.62
C GLY A 52 26.85 11.89 2.63
N VAL A 53 26.60 12.84 3.53
CA VAL A 53 25.33 13.60 3.57
C VAL A 53 25.12 14.36 2.26
N GLY A 54 26.16 15.05 1.77
CA GLY A 54 26.14 15.76 0.49
C GLY A 54 25.90 14.83 -0.69
N ALA A 55 26.47 13.62 -0.69
CA ALA A 55 26.22 12.62 -1.71
C ALA A 55 24.76 12.15 -1.71
N VAL A 56 24.17 11.87 -0.54
CA VAL A 56 22.76 11.49 -0.45
C VAL A 56 21.84 12.65 -0.87
N ALA A 57 22.15 13.88 -0.47
CA ALA A 57 21.41 15.06 -0.89
C ALA A 57 21.50 15.28 -2.42
N LEU A 58 22.67 15.09 -3.01
CA LEU A 58 22.86 15.13 -4.46
C LEU A 58 22.03 14.04 -5.16
N VAL A 59 22.08 12.81 -4.66
CA VAL A 59 21.27 11.70 -5.20
C VAL A 59 19.78 12.01 -5.09
N ALA A 60 19.32 12.58 -3.98
CA ALA A 60 17.93 13.00 -3.80
C ALA A 60 17.54 14.10 -4.80
N GLY A 61 18.38 15.13 -4.96
CA GLY A 61 18.16 16.22 -5.92
C GLY A 61 18.13 15.73 -7.37
N VAL A 62 19.11 14.92 -7.78
CA VAL A 62 19.14 14.31 -9.12
C VAL A 62 17.91 13.41 -9.32
N SER A 63 17.54 12.61 -8.32
CA SER A 63 16.34 11.74 -8.41
C SER A 63 15.06 12.55 -8.56
N PHE A 64 14.95 13.70 -7.88
CA PHE A 64 13.81 14.62 -7.99
C PHE A 64 13.73 15.25 -9.38
N LEU A 65 14.86 15.68 -9.94
CA LEU A 65 14.94 16.19 -11.31
C LEU A 65 14.62 15.10 -12.35
N CYS A 66 15.02 13.85 -12.10
CA CYS A 66 14.67 12.72 -12.96
C CYS A 66 13.17 12.41 -13.01
N LEU A 67 12.33 12.99 -12.14
CA LEU A 67 10.86 12.89 -12.27
C LEU A 67 10.37 13.60 -13.54
N LEU A 68 11.10 14.60 -14.05
CA LEU A 68 10.78 15.31 -15.29
C LEU A 68 10.86 14.42 -16.54
N LEU A 69 11.55 13.27 -16.44
CA LEU A 69 11.63 12.29 -17.53
C LEU A 69 10.35 11.44 -17.64
N ASN A 70 9.40 11.59 -16.72
CA ASN A 70 8.07 11.00 -16.86
C ASN A 70 7.26 11.76 -17.93
N PRO A 71 6.38 11.10 -18.70
CA PRO A 71 5.51 11.78 -19.67
C PRO A 71 4.67 12.93 -19.07
N ASN A 72 4.32 12.85 -17.78
CA ASN A 72 3.59 13.88 -17.05
C ASN A 72 4.50 15.00 -16.48
N THR A 73 5.82 14.92 -16.70
CA THR A 73 6.83 15.95 -16.38
C THR A 73 6.73 16.51 -14.95
N THR A 74 6.48 17.82 -14.79
CA THR A 74 6.40 18.53 -13.51
C THR A 74 5.19 18.12 -12.68
N ARG A 75 4.14 17.55 -13.28
CA ARG A 75 2.97 17.04 -12.53
C ARG A 75 3.37 15.96 -11.54
N MET A 76 4.41 15.18 -11.83
CA MET A 76 4.92 14.15 -10.92
C MET A 76 5.55 14.71 -9.64
N TRP A 77 5.77 16.02 -9.53
CA TRP A 77 6.20 16.63 -8.27
C TRP A 77 5.07 16.75 -7.26
N VAL A 78 3.83 16.97 -7.73
CA VAL A 78 2.65 17.21 -6.88
C VAL A 78 1.65 16.06 -6.90
N TYR A 79 1.75 15.14 -7.86
CA TYR A 79 0.82 14.02 -8.03
C TYR A 79 0.56 13.19 -6.75
N TYR A 80 1.59 12.97 -5.92
CA TYR A 80 1.39 12.32 -4.63
C TYR A 80 0.53 13.16 -3.67
N LEU A 81 0.73 14.48 -3.63
CA LEU A 81 -0.08 15.41 -2.82
C LEU A 81 -1.53 15.43 -3.30
N ASP A 82 -1.73 15.44 -4.62
CA ASP A 82 -3.05 15.36 -5.24
C ASP A 82 -3.76 14.05 -4.87
N THR A 83 -3.03 12.93 -4.84
CA THR A 83 -3.60 11.63 -4.46
C THR A 83 -4.00 11.59 -2.98
N VAL A 84 -3.13 12.05 -2.09
CA VAL A 84 -3.43 12.00 -0.64
C VAL A 84 -4.47 13.03 -0.21
N SER A 85 -4.72 14.07 -1.01
CA SER A 85 -5.70 15.12 -0.70
C SER A 85 -7.14 14.72 -1.01
N ILE A 86 -7.36 13.64 -1.78
CA ILE A 86 -8.70 13.14 -2.09
C ILE A 86 -9.32 12.54 -0.81
N GLY A 87 -10.37 13.19 -0.29
CA GLY A 87 -11.04 12.79 0.94
C GLY A 87 -11.69 11.42 0.80
N VAL A 88 -12.34 11.18 -0.35
CA VAL A 88 -12.99 9.90 -0.66
C VAL A 88 -12.04 8.70 -0.56
N LEU A 89 -10.77 8.83 -0.96
CA LEU A 89 -9.80 7.72 -0.85
C LEU A 89 -9.63 7.30 0.61
N ARG A 90 -9.46 8.29 1.50
CA ARG A 90 -9.31 8.07 2.94
C ARG A 90 -10.57 7.46 3.54
N ASP A 91 -11.73 7.85 3.07
CA ASP A 91 -12.99 7.42 3.66
C ASP A 91 -13.51 6.10 3.11
N PHE A 92 -13.11 5.63 1.92
CA PHE A 92 -13.73 4.44 1.33
C PHE A 92 -12.76 3.33 0.94
N ILE A 93 -11.49 3.65 0.76
CA ILE A 93 -10.49 2.64 0.43
C ILE A 93 -9.75 2.24 1.71
N GLN A 94 -9.91 0.99 2.11
CA GLN A 94 -9.37 0.47 3.37
C GLN A 94 -7.86 0.68 3.52
N GLU A 95 -7.10 0.67 2.42
CA GLU A 95 -5.64 0.85 2.47
C GLU A 95 -5.20 2.27 2.89
N TRP A 96 -6.08 3.27 2.71
CA TRP A 96 -5.83 4.67 3.04
C TRP A 96 -6.34 5.06 4.43
N ARG A 97 -7.09 4.17 5.09
CA ARG A 97 -7.59 4.33 6.47
C ARG A 97 -6.55 3.94 7.50
N SER A 98 -6.70 4.47 8.71
CA SER A 98 -6.01 3.94 9.89
C SER A 98 -6.27 2.43 10.02
N PRO A 99 -5.24 1.62 10.34
CA PRO A 99 -5.43 0.19 10.48
C PRO A 99 -6.40 -0.15 11.62
N ASP A 100 -7.24 -1.15 11.40
CA ASP A 100 -8.01 -1.78 12.48
C ASP A 100 -7.11 -2.78 13.23
N PHE A 101 -6.75 -2.43 14.47
CA PHE A 101 -5.89 -3.24 15.34
C PHE A 101 -6.59 -4.43 16.00
N HIS A 102 -7.91 -4.56 15.84
CA HIS A 102 -8.63 -5.77 16.25
C HIS A 102 -8.45 -6.94 15.26
N LEU A 103 -8.06 -6.65 14.02
CA LEU A 103 -7.82 -7.66 13.00
C LEU A 103 -6.42 -8.26 13.15
N LEU A 104 -6.32 -9.60 13.24
CA LEU A 104 -5.05 -10.30 13.49
C LEU A 104 -3.95 -9.98 12.46
N TYR A 105 -4.31 -9.68 11.21
CA TYR A 105 -3.32 -9.39 10.18
C TYR A 105 -2.57 -8.06 10.38
N THR A 106 -3.08 -7.15 11.24
CA THR A 106 -2.39 -5.88 11.57
C THR A 106 -1.44 -6.03 12.77
N HIS A 107 -1.53 -7.12 13.54
CA HIS A 107 -0.71 -7.34 14.74
C HIS A 107 0.81 -7.39 14.48
N PRO A 108 1.32 -7.92 13.35
CA PRO A 108 2.75 -7.87 13.05
C PRO A 108 3.33 -6.45 13.07
N PHE A 109 2.55 -5.44 12.68
CA PHE A 109 2.96 -4.03 12.79
C PHE A 109 3.12 -3.60 14.25
N ILE A 110 2.14 -3.92 15.10
CA ILE A 110 2.17 -3.59 16.53
C ILE A 110 3.40 -4.21 17.19
N TRP A 111 3.62 -5.51 16.98
CA TRP A 111 4.74 -6.22 17.58
C TRP A 111 6.09 -5.70 17.08
N LEU A 112 6.20 -5.37 15.79
CA LEU A 112 7.42 -4.78 15.25
C LEU A 112 7.70 -3.40 15.85
N LEU A 113 6.68 -2.55 15.98
CA LEU A 113 6.80 -1.24 16.61
C LEU A 113 7.22 -1.36 18.08
N LEU A 114 6.50 -2.17 18.87
CA LEU A 114 6.80 -2.38 20.29
C LEU A 114 8.17 -3.01 20.51
N ALA A 115 8.54 -4.02 19.70
CA ALA A 115 9.86 -4.64 19.75
C ALA A 115 10.97 -3.63 19.43
N THR A 116 10.73 -2.72 18.48
CA THR A 116 11.69 -1.66 18.12
C THR A 116 11.84 -0.66 19.24
N LEU A 117 10.74 -0.14 19.81
CA LEU A 117 10.77 0.78 20.94
C LEU A 117 11.47 0.13 22.16
N GLY A 118 11.12 -1.12 22.47
CA GLY A 118 11.74 -1.90 23.53
C GLY A 118 13.24 -2.13 23.28
N ALA A 119 13.62 -2.50 22.05
CA ALA A 119 15.02 -2.69 21.70
C ALA A 119 15.82 -1.37 21.78
N VAL A 120 15.26 -0.25 21.32
CA VAL A 120 15.89 1.07 21.42
C VAL A 120 16.13 1.46 22.88
N GLY A 121 15.13 1.28 23.75
CA GLY A 121 15.25 1.58 25.18
C GLY A 121 16.21 0.64 25.92
N LEU A 122 16.20 -0.66 25.58
CA LEU A 122 16.99 -1.66 26.28
C LEU A 122 18.42 -1.79 25.76
N SER A 123 18.74 -1.40 24.52
CA SER A 123 20.04 -1.69 23.89
C SER A 123 21.22 -1.02 24.60
N GLY A 124 20.99 0.08 25.31
CA GLY A 124 22.05 0.94 25.87
C GLY A 124 22.88 1.65 24.81
N ARG A 125 22.50 1.56 23.53
CA ARG A 125 23.06 2.37 22.44
C ARG A 125 22.35 3.72 22.42
N ARG A 126 23.08 4.77 22.06
CA ARG A 126 22.46 6.03 21.69
C ARG A 126 21.56 5.79 20.48
N ALA A 127 20.34 6.33 20.53
CA ALA A 127 19.45 6.33 19.38
C ALA A 127 20.02 7.27 18.32
N ASP A 128 20.17 6.76 17.11
CA ASP A 128 20.62 7.54 15.97
C ASP A 128 19.45 8.38 15.42
N GLY A 129 19.69 9.64 15.09
CA GLY A 129 18.69 10.57 14.59
C GLY A 129 18.04 10.12 13.28
N SER A 130 18.79 9.48 12.39
CA SER A 130 18.25 8.88 11.17
C SER A 130 17.35 7.69 11.49
N ASP A 131 17.78 6.82 12.41
CA ASP A 131 16.95 5.70 12.87
C ASP A 131 15.65 6.20 13.53
N LEU A 132 15.72 7.25 14.36
CA LEU A 132 14.55 7.87 14.98
C LEU A 132 13.61 8.51 13.97
N ALA A 133 14.13 9.34 13.05
CA ALA A 133 13.34 10.02 12.04
C ALA A 133 12.62 9.03 11.12
N LEU A 134 13.31 7.97 10.72
CA LEU A 134 12.76 6.94 9.86
C LEU A 134 11.72 6.07 10.57
N VAL A 135 12.02 5.56 11.77
CA VAL A 135 11.06 4.75 12.53
C VAL A 135 9.84 5.58 12.91
N ALA A 136 10.02 6.79 13.42
CA ALA A 136 8.90 7.65 13.81
C ALA A 136 8.06 8.09 12.61
N GLY A 137 8.69 8.51 11.51
CA GLY A 137 8.00 8.95 10.30
C GLY A 137 7.18 7.83 9.66
N PHE A 138 7.76 6.65 9.47
CA PHE A 138 7.05 5.52 8.88
C PHE A 138 6.06 4.86 9.87
N ALA A 139 6.31 4.92 11.19
CA ALA A 139 5.31 4.51 12.18
C ALA A 139 4.09 5.42 12.11
N TYR A 140 4.29 6.74 12.14
CA TYR A 140 3.20 7.71 11.98
C TYR A 140 2.43 7.48 10.67
N ALA A 141 3.14 7.31 9.55
CA ALA A 141 2.51 7.02 8.26
C ALA A 141 1.70 5.71 8.27
N SER A 142 2.15 4.69 9.01
CA SER A 142 1.43 3.40 9.17
C SER A 142 0.21 3.50 10.08
N LEU A 143 0.28 4.33 11.12
CA LEU A 143 -0.86 4.63 12.00
C LEU A 143 -1.94 5.43 11.25
N LEU A 144 -1.52 6.28 10.32
CA LEU A 144 -2.42 7.09 9.51
C LEU A 144 -3.07 6.28 8.38
N ALA A 145 -2.30 5.40 7.71
CA ALA A 145 -2.79 4.61 6.58
C ALA A 145 -2.16 3.21 6.55
N GLY A 146 -2.99 2.16 6.52
CA GLY A 146 -2.55 0.76 6.54
C GLY A 146 -1.61 0.35 5.41
N ARG A 147 -1.70 1.00 4.24
CA ARG A 147 -0.76 0.78 3.12
C ARG A 147 0.71 1.03 3.48
N ASN A 148 0.99 1.81 4.52
CA ASN A 148 2.35 2.15 4.93
C ASN A 148 2.98 1.13 5.89
N ILE A 149 2.23 0.12 6.36
CA ILE A 149 2.74 -0.95 7.24
C ILE A 149 3.91 -1.71 6.58
N GLY A 150 3.77 -2.05 5.29
CA GLY A 150 4.82 -2.73 4.53
C GLY A 150 6.12 -1.91 4.45
N PRO A 151 6.07 -0.66 3.97
CA PRO A 151 7.21 0.26 4.00
C PRO A 151 7.84 0.43 5.39
N PHE A 152 7.03 0.56 6.45
CA PHE A 152 7.53 0.63 7.82
C PHE A 152 8.34 -0.61 8.20
N ALA A 153 7.86 -1.81 7.84
CA ALA A 153 8.58 -3.04 8.15
C ALA A 153 9.97 -3.09 7.49
N LEU A 154 10.07 -2.65 6.23
CA LEU A 154 11.33 -2.60 5.48
C LEU A 154 12.33 -1.61 6.10
N VAL A 155 11.85 -0.41 6.46
CA VAL A 155 12.69 0.65 7.01
C VAL A 155 13.13 0.35 8.45
N THR A 156 12.26 -0.29 9.23
CA THR A 156 12.49 -0.54 10.66
C THR A 156 13.35 -1.77 10.92
N ALA A 157 13.32 -2.79 10.05
CA ALA A 157 14.06 -4.03 10.26
C ALA A 157 15.58 -3.84 10.48
N PRO A 158 16.31 -2.99 9.71
CA PRO A 158 17.71 -2.69 9.97
C PRO A 158 17.92 -2.01 11.34
N VAL A 159 17.04 -1.09 11.73
CA VAL A 159 17.12 -0.36 13.01
C VAL A 159 16.96 -1.34 14.17
N LEU A 160 15.90 -2.15 14.14
CA LEU A 160 15.67 -3.19 15.14
C LEU A 160 16.89 -4.11 15.27
N SER A 161 17.46 -4.56 14.15
CA SER A 161 18.64 -5.43 14.13
C SER A 161 19.85 -4.82 14.86
N ARG A 162 20.14 -3.53 14.62
CA ARG A 162 21.25 -2.81 15.28
C ARG A 162 21.06 -2.70 16.80
N HIS A 163 19.82 -2.52 17.25
CA HIS A 163 19.49 -2.38 18.68
C HIS A 163 19.35 -3.74 19.40
N VAL A 164 18.89 -4.79 18.71
CA VAL A 164 18.79 -6.15 19.26
C VAL A 164 20.16 -6.78 19.46
N ARG A 165 21.12 -6.53 18.56
CA ARG A 165 22.48 -7.08 18.63
C ARG A 165 23.14 -6.95 20.02
N PRO A 166 23.31 -5.76 20.62
CA PRO A 166 23.94 -5.62 21.94
C PRO A 166 23.12 -6.24 23.08
N ILE A 167 21.80 -6.36 22.93
CA ILE A 167 20.93 -7.05 23.91
C ILE A 167 21.25 -8.54 23.91
N VAL A 168 21.25 -9.15 22.72
CA VAL A 168 21.59 -10.57 22.54
C VAL A 168 23.02 -10.85 22.97
N GLU A 169 23.99 -10.00 22.61
CA GLU A 169 25.38 -10.16 23.04
C GLU A 169 25.54 -10.10 24.57
N ARG A 170 24.83 -9.20 25.26
CA ARG A 170 24.81 -9.16 26.74
C ARG A 170 24.18 -10.42 27.34
N GLY A 171 23.05 -10.87 26.82
CA GLY A 171 22.40 -12.11 27.26
C GLY A 171 23.31 -13.33 27.09
N LEU A 172 23.90 -13.49 25.92
CA LEU A 172 24.85 -14.58 25.63
C LEU A 172 26.08 -14.52 26.53
N ARG A 173 26.61 -13.34 26.85
CA ARG A 173 27.71 -13.18 27.82
C ARG A 173 27.29 -13.63 29.23
N ALA A 174 26.09 -13.26 29.68
CA ALA A 174 25.57 -13.68 30.99
C ALA A 174 25.37 -15.21 31.09
N VAL A 175 24.84 -15.83 30.03
CA VAL A 175 24.67 -17.30 29.96
C VAL A 175 26.02 -18.02 29.95
N ARG A 176 27.02 -17.49 29.22
CA ARG A 176 28.40 -18.01 29.27
C ARG A 176 29.03 -17.88 30.64
N ALA A 177 28.83 -16.75 31.32
CA ALA A 177 29.34 -16.56 32.68
C ALA A 177 28.75 -17.56 33.68
N ARG A 178 27.55 -18.09 33.42
CA ARG A 178 26.91 -19.17 34.18
C ARG A 178 27.38 -20.58 33.79
N GLY A 179 28.33 -20.70 32.85
CA GLY A 179 28.90 -21.97 32.41
C GLY A 179 28.04 -22.78 31.42
N TRP A 180 26.89 -22.25 30.98
CA TRP A 180 25.96 -22.99 30.11
C TRP A 180 26.34 -22.99 28.63
N LEU A 181 27.30 -22.14 28.24
CA LEU A 181 27.78 -22.02 26.87
C LEU A 181 29.30 -21.96 26.84
N GLY A 182 29.90 -22.60 25.85
CA GLY A 182 31.35 -22.57 25.62
C GLY A 182 31.89 -21.19 25.21
N PRO A 183 33.24 -21.04 25.17
CA PRO A 183 33.89 -19.77 24.87
C PRO A 183 33.49 -19.24 23.48
N PRO A 184 33.43 -17.91 23.31
CA PRO A 184 33.04 -17.32 22.04
C PRO A 184 34.05 -17.70 20.94
N ARG A 185 33.56 -18.34 19.86
CA ARG A 185 34.33 -18.48 18.62
C ARG A 185 34.56 -17.08 18.03
N ARG A 186 35.82 -16.70 17.83
CA ARG A 186 36.17 -15.42 17.18
C ARG A 186 35.52 -15.35 15.79
N VAL A 187 34.72 -14.32 15.56
CA VAL A 187 34.06 -14.03 14.28
C VAL A 187 35.06 -13.29 13.38
N ALA A 188 36.04 -14.01 12.85
CA ALA A 188 36.96 -13.49 11.84
C ALA A 188 36.99 -14.36 10.56
N THR A 189 36.21 -15.44 10.53
CA THR A 189 36.10 -16.35 9.39
C THR A 189 34.80 -16.12 8.62
N PRO A 190 34.78 -16.42 7.30
CA PRO A 190 33.53 -16.43 6.52
C PRO A 190 32.47 -17.29 7.22
N PRO A 191 31.16 -17.02 7.00
CA PRO A 191 30.10 -17.72 7.70
C PRO A 191 30.33 -19.24 7.58
N GLY A 192 30.62 -19.89 8.72
CA GLY A 192 30.87 -21.32 8.74
C GLY A 192 29.67 -22.11 8.19
N PRO A 193 29.86 -23.39 7.83
CA PRO A 193 28.86 -24.19 7.12
C PRO A 193 27.48 -24.20 7.80
N GLY A 194 27.42 -24.13 9.13
CA GLY A 194 26.15 -24.03 9.87
C GLY A 194 25.37 -22.72 9.66
N ARG A 195 26.04 -21.57 9.55
CA ARG A 195 25.37 -20.29 9.24
C ARG A 195 24.91 -20.24 7.79
N ALA A 196 25.73 -20.77 6.88
CA ALA A 196 25.34 -20.94 5.49
C ALA A 196 24.10 -21.84 5.39
N LEU A 197 24.08 -22.97 6.10
CA LEU A 197 22.93 -23.86 6.15
C LEU A 197 21.67 -23.13 6.64
N VAL A 198 21.74 -22.40 7.75
CA VAL A 198 20.58 -21.62 8.26
C VAL A 198 20.09 -20.60 7.23
N ASN A 199 21.00 -19.81 6.64
CA ASN A 199 20.63 -18.82 5.64
C ASN A 199 20.00 -19.47 4.39
N TRP A 200 20.56 -20.57 3.91
CA TRP A 200 20.01 -21.35 2.80
C TRP A 200 18.67 -21.98 3.15
N SER A 201 18.50 -22.52 4.36
CA SER A 201 17.23 -23.08 4.83
C SER A 201 16.15 -22.00 4.92
N LEU A 202 16.48 -20.82 5.44
CA LEU A 202 15.55 -19.68 5.48
C LEU A 202 15.18 -19.21 4.07
N LEU A 203 16.16 -19.10 3.17
CA LEU A 203 15.91 -18.76 1.78
C LEU A 203 15.03 -19.80 1.09
N LEU A 204 15.34 -21.09 1.23
CA LEU A 204 14.55 -22.19 0.68
C LEU A 204 13.13 -22.21 1.25
N LEU A 205 12.95 -21.91 2.54
CA LEU A 205 11.63 -21.79 3.15
C LEU A 205 10.83 -20.63 2.55
N VAL A 206 11.45 -19.46 2.39
CA VAL A 206 10.81 -18.29 1.74
C VAL A 206 10.47 -18.60 0.29
N LEU A 207 11.37 -19.24 -0.46
CA LEU A 207 11.13 -19.64 -1.85
C LEU A 207 10.05 -20.72 -1.96
N ALA A 208 10.01 -21.68 -1.05
CA ALA A 208 8.97 -22.69 -1.00
C ALA A 208 7.61 -22.07 -0.67
N ALA A 209 7.54 -21.18 0.33
CA ALA A 209 6.31 -20.46 0.66
C ALA A 209 5.84 -19.58 -0.52
N ALA A 210 6.77 -18.89 -1.19
CA ALA A 210 6.48 -18.13 -2.40
C ALA A 210 5.98 -19.04 -3.54
N GLY A 211 6.61 -20.20 -3.74
CA GLY A 211 6.23 -21.20 -4.74
C GLY A 211 4.85 -21.79 -4.48
N VAL A 212 4.54 -22.15 -3.23
CA VAL A 212 3.20 -22.62 -2.82
C VAL A 212 2.16 -21.53 -3.07
N LYS A 213 2.44 -20.29 -2.67
CA LYS A 213 1.54 -19.16 -2.90
C LYS A 213 1.35 -18.88 -4.40
N ALA A 214 2.39 -19.02 -5.20
CA ALA A 214 2.34 -18.83 -6.65
C ALA A 214 1.66 -20.00 -7.39
N HIS A 215 1.68 -21.21 -6.85
CA HIS A 215 1.12 -22.36 -7.54
C HIS A 215 -0.39 -22.24 -7.76
N LEU A 216 -1.16 -21.77 -6.77
CA LEU A 216 -2.62 -21.63 -6.90
C LEU A 216 -3.00 -20.71 -8.08
N PRO A 217 -2.52 -19.46 -8.16
CA PRO A 217 -2.80 -18.56 -9.28
C PRO A 217 -2.24 -19.00 -10.64
N LEU A 218 -1.34 -19.99 -10.69
CA LEU A 218 -0.85 -20.56 -11.95
C LEU A 218 -1.79 -21.62 -12.53
N ARG A 219 -2.81 -22.07 -11.78
CA ARG A 219 -3.81 -23.02 -12.28
C ARG A 219 -4.94 -22.27 -12.98
N THR A 220 -5.11 -22.54 -14.27
CA THR A 220 -6.17 -21.91 -15.08
C THR A 220 -7.55 -22.12 -14.49
N GLU A 221 -7.88 -23.33 -14.04
CA GLU A 221 -9.17 -23.64 -13.42
C GLU A 221 -9.43 -22.79 -12.17
N PHE A 222 -8.40 -22.58 -11.34
CA PHE A 222 -8.51 -21.74 -10.15
C PHE A 222 -8.81 -20.29 -10.53
N ASN A 223 -8.13 -19.76 -11.55
CA ASN A 223 -8.35 -18.40 -12.01
C ASN A 223 -9.75 -18.22 -12.63
N VAL A 224 -10.18 -19.15 -13.50
CA VAL A 224 -11.51 -19.07 -14.13
C VAL A 224 -12.62 -19.11 -13.08
N GLU A 225 -12.50 -20.00 -12.09
CA GLU A 225 -13.47 -20.07 -10.99
C GLU A 225 -13.44 -18.80 -10.13
N HIS A 226 -12.24 -18.29 -9.83
CA HIS A 226 -12.09 -17.06 -9.06
C HIS A 226 -12.68 -15.84 -9.79
N GLU A 227 -12.42 -15.72 -11.09
CA GLU A 227 -12.99 -14.69 -11.96
C GLU A 227 -14.51 -14.78 -11.98
N ARG A 228 -15.09 -15.95 -12.22
CA ARG A 228 -16.56 -16.12 -12.22
C ARG A 228 -17.21 -15.77 -10.88
N ARG A 229 -16.50 -15.91 -9.77
CA ARG A 229 -17.01 -15.57 -8.43
C ARG A 229 -16.83 -14.11 -8.03
N THR A 230 -15.94 -13.37 -8.70
CA THR A 230 -15.54 -12.02 -8.25
C THR A 230 -15.73 -10.93 -9.30
N LEU A 231 -15.83 -11.31 -10.58
CA LEU A 231 -15.94 -10.43 -11.73
C LEU A 231 -17.24 -10.70 -12.49
N PRO A 232 -17.79 -9.69 -13.20
CA PRO A 232 -19.08 -9.78 -13.86
C PRO A 232 -18.96 -10.45 -15.24
N ALA A 233 -18.33 -11.63 -15.32
CA ALA A 233 -17.98 -12.28 -16.59
C ALA A 233 -19.22 -12.60 -17.44
N ASP A 234 -20.25 -13.21 -16.84
CA ASP A 234 -21.47 -13.58 -17.53
C ASP A 234 -22.36 -12.35 -17.85
N ALA A 235 -22.36 -11.34 -16.97
CA ALA A 235 -23.00 -10.05 -17.24
C ALA A 235 -22.34 -9.31 -18.43
N VAL A 236 -21.01 -9.38 -18.56
CA VAL A 236 -20.28 -8.83 -19.71
C VAL A 236 -20.61 -9.60 -21.00
N ALA A 237 -20.76 -10.92 -20.92
CA ALA A 237 -21.23 -11.70 -22.07
C ALA A 237 -22.63 -11.26 -22.50
N TRP A 238 -23.54 -11.05 -21.54
CA TRP A 238 -24.88 -10.54 -21.80
C TRP A 238 -24.86 -9.14 -22.47
N ILE A 239 -24.02 -8.21 -21.99
CA ILE A 239 -23.87 -6.86 -22.58
C ILE A 239 -23.40 -6.95 -24.03
N ARG A 240 -22.43 -7.83 -24.35
CA ARG A 240 -21.91 -7.99 -25.71
C ARG A 240 -22.96 -8.55 -26.67
N GLU A 241 -23.83 -9.43 -26.18
CA GLU A 241 -24.92 -10.04 -26.94
C GLU A 241 -26.08 -9.06 -27.17
N HIS A 242 -26.54 -8.37 -26.13
CA HIS A 242 -27.75 -7.55 -26.16
C HIS A 242 -27.50 -6.09 -26.51
N ARG A 243 -26.25 -5.62 -26.36
CA ARG A 243 -25.79 -4.25 -26.68
C ARG A 243 -26.72 -3.14 -26.15
N PRO A 244 -26.91 -3.03 -24.82
CA PRO A 244 -27.70 -1.94 -24.25
C PRO A 244 -27.15 -0.57 -24.69
N GLU A 245 -28.03 0.37 -25.03
CA GLU A 245 -27.61 1.66 -25.58
C GLU A 245 -27.25 2.71 -24.50
N GLY A 246 -26.18 3.46 -24.76
CA GLY A 246 -25.84 4.68 -24.01
C GLY A 246 -24.90 4.47 -22.81
N PRO A 247 -24.75 5.51 -21.96
CA PRO A 247 -23.77 5.51 -20.87
C PRO A 247 -24.08 4.49 -19.78
N MET A 248 -23.04 3.81 -19.31
CA MET A 248 -23.09 2.82 -18.25
C MET A 248 -22.67 3.43 -16.91
N PHE A 249 -23.41 3.14 -15.84
CA PHE A 249 -22.86 3.18 -14.49
C PHE A 249 -22.38 1.79 -14.09
N ASN A 250 -21.14 1.66 -13.62
CA ASN A 250 -20.58 0.37 -13.22
C ASN A 250 -20.10 0.35 -11.77
N SER A 251 -19.99 -0.85 -11.17
CA SER A 251 -19.20 -1.02 -9.95
C SER A 251 -17.73 -0.64 -10.18
N TYR A 252 -17.19 0.11 -9.22
CA TYR A 252 -15.78 0.53 -9.12
C TYR A 252 -14.84 -0.67 -9.18
N ASN A 253 -15.19 -1.76 -8.51
CA ASN A 253 -14.35 -2.96 -8.43
C ASN A 253 -14.18 -3.65 -9.79
N TRP A 254 -15.10 -3.39 -10.73
CA TRP A 254 -15.11 -4.02 -12.04
C TRP A 254 -14.63 -3.10 -13.16
N GLY A 255 -14.40 -1.81 -12.91
CA GLY A 255 -14.08 -0.84 -13.96
C GLY A 255 -12.89 -1.26 -14.84
N GLY A 256 -11.81 -1.77 -14.23
CA GLY A 256 -10.65 -2.26 -15.00
C GLY A 256 -10.98 -3.46 -15.90
N TYR A 257 -11.79 -4.40 -15.39
CA TYR A 257 -12.26 -5.56 -16.16
C TYR A 257 -13.17 -5.13 -17.32
N LEU A 258 -14.07 -4.19 -17.06
CA LEU A 258 -14.99 -3.66 -18.06
C LEU A 258 -14.25 -2.89 -19.15
N ILE A 259 -13.23 -2.10 -18.81
CA ILE A 259 -12.36 -1.46 -19.80
C ILE A 259 -11.72 -2.51 -20.71
N TRP A 260 -11.17 -3.58 -20.13
CA TRP A 260 -10.52 -4.64 -20.91
C TRP A 260 -11.46 -5.34 -21.89
N HIS A 261 -12.72 -5.55 -21.50
CA HIS A 261 -13.67 -6.34 -22.28
C HIS A 261 -14.64 -5.53 -23.14
N LEU A 262 -14.92 -4.28 -22.80
CA LEU A 262 -15.99 -3.50 -23.43
C LEU A 262 -15.49 -2.21 -24.10
N TRP A 263 -14.23 -1.82 -23.91
CA TRP A 263 -13.66 -0.71 -24.67
C TRP A 263 -13.51 -1.12 -26.16
N PRO A 264 -13.81 -0.22 -27.14
CA PRO A 264 -14.20 1.19 -26.98
C PRO A 264 -15.71 1.42 -26.85
N ASP A 265 -16.50 0.38 -27.04
CA ASP A 265 -17.96 0.46 -27.21
C ASP A 265 -18.65 1.02 -25.96
N TYR A 266 -18.15 0.67 -24.77
CA TYR A 266 -18.64 1.19 -23.50
C TYR A 266 -17.54 1.85 -22.68
N ARG A 267 -17.84 3.05 -22.18
CA ARG A 267 -17.00 3.74 -21.20
C ARG A 267 -17.49 3.42 -19.79
N VAL A 268 -16.55 3.23 -18.88
CA VAL A 268 -16.85 3.06 -17.45
C VAL A 268 -17.12 4.43 -16.82
N PHE A 269 -17.98 4.45 -15.80
CA PHE A 269 -18.21 5.61 -14.95
C PHE A 269 -16.97 5.87 -14.08
N VAL A 270 -16.48 4.84 -13.39
CA VAL A 270 -15.21 4.86 -12.63
C VAL A 270 -14.51 3.50 -12.66
N ASP A 271 -13.21 3.49 -12.39
CA ASP A 271 -12.40 2.29 -12.15
C ASP A 271 -11.42 2.47 -10.98
N GLY A 272 -10.64 1.41 -10.69
CA GLY A 272 -9.67 1.35 -9.60
C GLY A 272 -8.67 2.52 -9.49
N ARG A 273 -8.43 3.26 -10.57
CA ARG A 273 -7.49 4.39 -10.66
C ARG A 273 -8.11 5.69 -10.11
N THR A 274 -8.44 5.70 -8.82
CA THR A 274 -9.17 6.79 -8.16
C THR A 274 -8.50 8.15 -8.27
N ASP A 275 -7.18 8.16 -8.37
CA ASP A 275 -6.37 9.36 -8.56
C ASP A 275 -6.70 10.13 -9.85
N LEU A 276 -7.41 9.51 -10.81
CA LEU A 276 -7.79 10.13 -12.09
C LEU A 276 -9.15 10.84 -12.07
N TYR A 277 -10.00 10.59 -11.06
CA TYR A 277 -11.41 11.01 -11.07
C TYR A 277 -11.70 12.23 -10.20
N GLY A 278 -10.84 12.53 -9.22
CA GLY A 278 -11.05 13.64 -8.28
C GLY A 278 -12.17 13.41 -7.26
N ASP A 279 -12.28 14.29 -6.27
CA ASP A 279 -13.18 14.11 -5.12
C ASP A 279 -14.67 14.25 -5.51
N GLU A 280 -14.99 15.15 -6.44
CA GLU A 280 -16.37 15.43 -6.88
C GLU A 280 -17.02 14.20 -7.53
N LEU A 281 -16.41 13.67 -8.58
CA LEU A 281 -16.96 12.52 -9.30
C LEU A 281 -16.97 11.25 -8.43
N LEU A 282 -15.95 11.07 -7.59
CA LEU A 282 -15.94 9.95 -6.65
C LEU A 282 -17.03 10.09 -5.58
N SER A 283 -17.35 11.31 -5.14
CA SER A 283 -18.47 11.55 -4.22
C SER A 283 -19.82 11.22 -4.86
N GLN A 284 -20.04 11.65 -6.10
CA GLN A 284 -21.21 11.28 -6.90
C GLN A 284 -21.30 9.76 -7.11
N TYR A 285 -20.17 9.11 -7.42
CA TYR A 285 -20.11 7.65 -7.52
C TYR A 285 -20.57 6.97 -6.23
N LEU A 286 -20.11 7.44 -5.07
CA LEU A 286 -20.50 6.87 -3.78
C LEU A 286 -21.95 7.16 -3.43
N GLN A 287 -22.47 8.31 -3.84
CA GLN A 287 -23.89 8.64 -3.71
C GLN A 287 -24.76 7.60 -4.42
N VAL A 288 -24.40 7.25 -5.66
CA VAL A 288 -25.07 6.18 -6.42
C VAL A 288 -24.83 4.81 -5.81
N ARG A 289 -23.57 4.44 -5.53
CA ARG A 289 -23.19 3.11 -4.98
C ARG A 289 -23.92 2.77 -3.69
N PHE A 290 -24.11 3.76 -2.82
CA PHE A 290 -24.80 3.57 -1.54
C PHE A 290 -26.28 3.98 -1.58
N ALA A 291 -26.81 4.34 -2.76
CA ALA A 291 -28.18 4.83 -2.93
C ALA A 291 -28.54 5.92 -1.91
N ARG A 292 -27.63 6.88 -1.70
CA ARG A 292 -27.84 8.04 -0.82
C ARG A 292 -28.88 8.98 -1.45
N PRO A 293 -29.55 9.85 -0.67
CA PRO A 293 -30.45 10.85 -1.22
C PRO A 293 -29.82 11.62 -2.38
N GLY A 294 -30.55 11.83 -3.47
CA GLY A 294 -30.04 12.50 -4.66
C GLY A 294 -29.36 11.58 -5.71
N PHE A 295 -29.36 10.25 -5.52
CA PHE A 295 -28.62 9.37 -6.42
C PHE A 295 -29.24 9.21 -7.81
N MET A 296 -30.57 9.33 -7.93
CA MET A 296 -31.26 9.23 -9.23
C MET A 296 -30.91 10.44 -10.09
N GLU A 297 -30.81 11.61 -9.47
CA GLU A 297 -30.41 12.87 -10.08
C GLU A 297 -28.98 12.78 -10.63
N VAL A 298 -28.06 12.10 -9.94
CA VAL A 298 -26.72 11.81 -10.48
C VAL A 298 -26.80 10.90 -11.70
N LEU A 299 -27.63 9.85 -11.68
CA LEU A 299 -27.83 8.99 -12.84
C LEU A 299 -28.44 9.75 -14.03
N ASP A 300 -29.33 10.71 -13.76
CA ASP A 300 -29.94 11.58 -14.77
C ASP A 300 -28.93 12.59 -15.35
N GLU A 301 -28.16 13.28 -14.50
CA GLU A 301 -27.15 14.28 -14.87
C GLU A 301 -26.09 13.69 -15.81
N HIS A 302 -25.64 12.47 -15.52
CA HIS A 302 -24.66 11.76 -16.34
C HIS A 302 -25.29 11.01 -17.52
N GLY A 303 -26.61 11.10 -17.70
CA GLY A 303 -27.33 10.42 -18.77
C GLY A 303 -27.17 8.90 -18.74
N VAL A 304 -27.03 8.31 -17.55
CA VAL A 304 -26.86 6.86 -17.39
C VAL A 304 -28.11 6.14 -17.87
N ASN A 305 -27.93 5.21 -18.81
CA ASN A 305 -29.02 4.44 -19.41
C ASN A 305 -29.09 3.00 -18.90
N PHE A 306 -27.96 2.45 -18.46
CA PHE A 306 -27.94 1.15 -17.81
C PHE A 306 -26.92 1.09 -16.68
N VAL A 307 -27.24 0.31 -15.66
CA VAL A 307 -26.48 0.17 -14.42
C VAL A 307 -26.03 -1.28 -14.28
N LEU A 308 -24.71 -1.50 -14.19
CA LEU A 308 -24.09 -2.77 -13.86
C LEU A 308 -23.47 -2.69 -12.45
N THR A 309 -24.07 -3.37 -11.48
CA THR A 309 -23.63 -3.32 -10.06
C THR A 309 -23.66 -4.69 -9.41
N GLU A 310 -23.02 -4.82 -8.24
CA GLU A 310 -23.01 -6.04 -7.44
C GLU A 310 -24.44 -6.50 -7.10
N ALA A 311 -24.68 -7.79 -7.27
CA ALA A 311 -25.91 -8.43 -6.82
C ALA A 311 -26.08 -8.19 -5.30
N GLY A 312 -27.29 -7.78 -4.90
CA GLY A 312 -27.57 -7.45 -3.50
C GLY A 312 -26.88 -6.18 -2.96
N GLY A 313 -26.27 -5.34 -3.81
CA GLY A 313 -25.79 -4.02 -3.44
C GLY A 313 -26.92 -3.04 -3.06
N PHE A 314 -26.57 -1.88 -2.48
CA PHE A 314 -27.57 -0.85 -2.15
C PHE A 314 -28.25 -0.33 -3.42
N THR A 315 -27.48 0.07 -4.44
CA THR A 315 -28.01 0.51 -5.74
C THR A 315 -28.94 -0.54 -6.34
N ALA A 316 -28.52 -1.81 -6.36
CA ALA A 316 -29.34 -2.92 -6.87
C ALA A 316 -30.70 -3.04 -6.16
N ARG A 317 -30.73 -2.89 -4.83
CA ARG A 317 -31.97 -2.97 -4.04
C ARG A 317 -32.89 -1.78 -4.28
N PHE A 318 -32.34 -0.57 -4.39
CA PHE A 318 -33.15 0.62 -4.63
C PHE A 318 -33.71 0.67 -6.06
N LEU A 319 -32.93 0.30 -7.06
CA LEU A 319 -33.43 0.21 -8.44
C LEU A 319 -34.50 -0.86 -8.61
N ALA A 320 -34.47 -1.93 -7.81
CA ALA A 320 -35.54 -2.93 -7.78
C ALA A 320 -36.89 -2.38 -7.28
N LEU A 321 -36.89 -1.28 -6.52
CA LEU A 321 -38.09 -0.63 -6.00
C LEU A 321 -38.62 0.46 -6.94
N ALA A 322 -37.82 0.91 -7.90
CA ALA A 322 -38.19 1.89 -8.93
C ALA A 322 -38.44 1.17 -10.26
N ASP A 323 -39.29 0.13 -10.24
CA ASP A 323 -39.54 -0.77 -11.36
C ASP A 323 -40.30 -0.11 -12.54
N ASP A 324 -40.95 1.01 -12.26
CA ASP A 324 -41.55 1.91 -13.23
C ASP A 324 -40.50 2.63 -14.09
N GLU A 325 -39.36 3.00 -13.51
CA GLU A 325 -38.27 3.71 -14.17
C GLU A 325 -37.13 2.80 -14.67
N TRP A 326 -36.85 1.72 -13.94
CA TRP A 326 -35.72 0.82 -14.18
C TRP A 326 -36.16 -0.64 -14.25
N THR A 327 -35.89 -1.29 -15.38
CA THR A 327 -36.18 -2.71 -15.56
C THR A 327 -34.92 -3.53 -15.37
N ARG A 328 -34.99 -4.57 -14.54
CA ARG A 328 -33.93 -5.57 -14.41
C ARG A 328 -33.91 -6.48 -15.63
N VAL A 329 -32.82 -6.50 -16.38
CA VAL A 329 -32.67 -7.28 -17.63
C VAL A 329 -31.72 -8.46 -17.50
N TYR A 330 -30.86 -8.46 -16.47
CA TYR A 330 -29.93 -9.55 -16.17
C TYR A 330 -29.70 -9.64 -14.66
N SER A 331 -29.51 -10.85 -14.14
CA SER A 331 -29.09 -11.09 -12.76
C SER A 331 -28.41 -12.46 -12.63
N ASP A 332 -27.30 -12.51 -11.91
CA ASP A 332 -26.68 -13.73 -11.39
C ASP A 332 -26.26 -13.52 -9.91
N ASP A 333 -25.45 -14.41 -9.36
CA ASP A 333 -24.97 -14.34 -7.97
C ASP A 333 -23.98 -13.20 -7.71
N VAL A 334 -23.37 -12.64 -8.75
CA VAL A 334 -22.31 -11.63 -8.70
C VAL A 334 -22.80 -10.25 -9.11
N ALA A 335 -23.61 -10.16 -10.16
CA ALA A 335 -23.96 -8.94 -10.85
C ALA A 335 -25.44 -8.87 -11.25
N VAL A 336 -25.92 -7.64 -11.35
CA VAL A 336 -27.25 -7.31 -11.86
C VAL A 336 -27.15 -6.15 -12.84
N ILE A 337 -27.96 -6.21 -13.91
CA ILE A 337 -28.09 -5.12 -14.89
C ILE A 337 -29.51 -4.57 -14.86
N TYR A 338 -29.61 -3.26 -14.71
CA TYR A 338 -30.84 -2.49 -14.88
C TYR A 338 -30.72 -1.59 -16.10
N VAL A 339 -31.81 -1.45 -16.86
CA VAL A 339 -31.92 -0.54 -18.02
C VAL A 339 -33.13 0.36 -17.80
N ARG A 340 -33.05 1.63 -18.21
CA ARG A 340 -34.20 2.55 -18.12
C ARG A 340 -35.39 2.04 -18.93
N SER A 341 -36.56 1.95 -18.28
CA SER A 341 -37.81 1.43 -18.84
C SER A 341 -38.31 2.22 -20.06
N ALA A 342 -38.04 3.53 -20.13
CA ALA A 342 -38.43 4.37 -21.27
C ALA A 342 -37.80 3.95 -22.61
N ARG A 343 -36.66 3.25 -22.59
CA ARG A 343 -35.97 2.79 -23.81
C ARG A 343 -36.40 1.40 -24.26
N LEU A 344 -36.81 0.53 -23.34
CA LEU A 344 -37.35 -0.79 -23.70
C LEU A 344 -38.69 -0.71 -24.45
N ARG A 345 -39.41 0.41 -24.33
CA ARG A 345 -40.69 0.65 -25.01
C ARG A 345 -40.56 1.40 -26.35
N GLY A 346 -39.34 1.84 -26.71
CA GLY A 346 -39.08 2.70 -27.86
C GLY A 346 -38.23 2.08 -28.98
N GLY A 347 -37.83 0.81 -28.84
CA GLY A 347 -37.29 -0.03 -29.91
C GLY A 347 -38.27 -1.14 -30.24
#